data_AF-A0A8J6VYZ0-F1
#
_entry.id   AF-A0A8J6VYZ0-F1
#
_cell.length_a   1.000
_cell.length_b   1.000
_cell.length_c   1.000
_cell.angle_alpha   90.00
_cell.angle_beta   90.00
_cell.angle_gamma   90.00
#
_symmetry.space_group_name_H-M   'P 1'
#
loop_
_entity.id
_entity.type
_entity.pdbx_description
1 polymer ?
#
loop_
_entity_poly.entity_id
_entity_poly.type
_entity_poly.pdbx_seq_one_letter_code
_entity_poly.pdbx_strand_id
1 'polypeptide(L)' 'NLLQEPKVSGGQRVLFYSGDDADAKTQVRKIIDGTGFFPADLGTLEAGGTIASLPFGSLAAHNFIKI' A
#
# COMPACT_ATOMS: atom_id res chain seq x y z
N ASN A 1 7.77 -16.05 2.15
CA ASN A 1 8.29 -14.72 1.78
C ASN A 1 7.08 -13.82 1.52
N LEU A 2 6.68 -12.99 2.49
CA LEU A 2 5.40 -12.26 2.44
C LEU A 2 5.45 -10.99 1.57
N LEU A 3 6.66 -10.47 1.29
CA LEU A 3 6.86 -9.31 0.44
C LEU A 3 7.82 -9.67 -0.70
N GLN A 4 7.35 -9.49 -1.93
CA GLN A 4 8.16 -9.62 -3.13
C GLN A 4 9.08 -8.39 -3.28
N GLU A 5 10.05 -8.47 -4.21
CA GLU A 5 11.01 -7.41 -4.44
C GLU A 5 10.32 -6.04 -4.69
N PRO A 6 10.77 -4.97 -4.00
CA PRO A 6 10.14 -3.64 -4.08
C PRO A 6 10.32 -2.98 -5.44
N LYS A 7 11.43 -3.24 -6.12
CA LYS A 7 11.71 -2.72 -7.46
C LYS A 7 11.54 -3.84 -8.46
N VAL A 8 10.63 -3.68 -9.41
CA VAL A 8 10.35 -4.69 -10.44
C VAL A 8 9.84 -4.01 -11.70
N SER A 9 10.13 -4.59 -12.86
CA SER A 9 9.67 -4.08 -14.17
C SER A 9 10.00 -2.60 -14.41
N GLY A 10 11.12 -2.10 -13.85
CA GLY A 10 11.54 -0.70 -13.97
C GLY A 10 10.81 0.30 -13.07
N GLY A 11 9.90 -0.15 -12.20
CA GLY A 11 9.14 0.70 -11.28
C GLY A 11 9.18 0.22 -9.83
N GLN A 12 8.36 0.87 -9.00
CA GLN A 12 8.18 0.52 -7.59
C GLN A 12 6.86 -0.21 -7.38
N ARG A 13 6.90 -1.33 -6.67
CA ARG A 13 5.71 -2.05 -6.25
C ARG A 13 4.91 -1.20 -5.28
N VAL A 14 3.60 -1.13 -5.49
CA VAL A 14 2.69 -0.36 -4.64
C VAL A 14 2.38 -1.14 -3.36
N LEU A 15 2.44 -0.43 -2.23
CA LEU A 15 1.95 -0.92 -0.95
C LEU A 15 0.81 0.00 -0.50
N PHE A 16 -0.41 -0.57 -0.48
CA PHE A 16 -1.60 0.14 -0.03
C PHE A 16 -1.66 0.20 1.50
N TYR A 17 -2.04 1.35 2.04
CA TYR A 17 -2.29 1.52 3.48
C TYR A 17 -3.48 2.45 3.71
N SER A 18 -4.06 2.40 4.90
CA SER A 18 -5.23 3.19 5.30
C SER A 18 -5.13 3.52 6.78
N GLY A 19 -5.78 4.59 7.22
CA GLY A 19 -5.75 5.04 8.60
C GLY A 19 -6.54 6.32 8.82
N ASP A 20 -7.17 6.42 9.99
CA ASP A 20 -7.98 7.59 10.36
C ASP A 20 -7.13 8.68 11.04
N ASP A 21 -5.94 8.32 11.53
CA ASP A 21 -4.97 9.25 12.13
C ASP A 21 -3.92 9.70 11.11
N ALA A 22 -3.87 11.00 10.85
CA ALA A 22 -3.00 11.58 9.82
C ALA A 22 -1.50 11.51 10.19
N ASP A 23 -1.18 11.65 11.48
CA ASP A 23 0.21 11.63 11.95
C ASP A 23 0.77 10.20 11.88
N ALA A 24 -0.02 9.22 12.29
CA ALA A 24 0.29 7.80 12.15
C ALA A 24 0.47 7.43 10.68
N LYS A 25 -0.42 7.87 9.78
CA LYS A 25 -0.27 7.66 8.34
C LYS A 25 1.02 8.26 7.79
N THR A 26 1.42 9.43 8.27
CA THR A 26 2.68 10.07 7.87
C THR A 26 3.89 9.25 8.32
N GLN A 27 3.86 8.69 9.53
CA GLN A 27 4.94 7.81 10.02
C GLN A 27 5.02 6.51 9.23
N VAL A 28 3.88 5.86 8.97
CA VAL A 28 3.80 4.63 8.17
C VAL A 28 4.31 4.85 6.75
N ARG A 29 3.95 5.98 6.13
CA ARG A 29 4.45 6.38 4.81
C ARG A 29 5.99 6.38 4.77
N LYS A 30 6.63 7.01 5.76
CA LYS A 30 8.11 7.09 5.83
C LYS A 30 8.76 5.71 5.94
N ILE A 31 8.13 4.79 6.69
CA ILE A 31 8.60 3.41 6.80
C ILE A 31 8.53 2.72 5.43
N ILE A 32 7.39 2.83 4.74
CA ILE A 32 7.20 2.22 3.41
C ILE A 32 8.19 2.81 2.39
N ASP A 33 8.34 4.13 2.34
CA ASP A 33 9.31 4.81 1.47
C ASP A 33 10.73 4.27 1.71
N GLY A 34 11.12 4.06 2.97
CA GLY A 34 12.41 3.48 3.36
C GLY A 34 12.64 2.03 2.89
N THR A 35 11.57 1.30 2.54
CA THR A 35 11.66 -0.06 2.00
C THR A 35 11.75 -0.12 0.46
N GLY A 36 11.61 1.02 -0.22
CA GLY A 36 11.68 1.11 -1.68
C GLY A 36 10.36 0.79 -2.42
N PHE A 37 9.29 0.49 -1.69
CA PHE A 37 7.92 0.41 -2.23
C PHE A 37 7.36 1.82 -2.48
N PHE A 38 6.31 1.89 -3.30
CA PHE A 38 5.52 3.11 -3.45
C PHE A 38 4.34 3.09 -2.46
N PRO A 39 4.30 3.98 -1.44
CA PRO A 39 3.18 4.06 -0.51
C PRO A 39 1.95 4.72 -1.15
N ALA A 40 0.86 3.96 -1.25
CA ALA A 40 -0.45 4.45 -1.71
C ALA A 40 -1.44 4.50 -0.54
N ASP A 41 -1.79 5.72 -0.12
CA ASP A 41 -2.80 5.96 0.92
C ASP A 41 -4.20 5.80 0.32
N LEU A 42 -5.01 4.91 0.90
CA LEU A 42 -6.40 4.68 0.50
C LEU A 42 -7.40 5.51 1.33
N GLY A 43 -6.93 6.34 2.25
CA GLY A 43 -7.76 7.17 3.12
C GLY A 43 -8.05 6.51 4.46
N THR A 44 -9.29 6.62 4.91
CA THR A 44 -9.78 6.10 6.20
C THR A 44 -9.77 4.58 6.25
N LEU A 45 -9.78 3.99 7.45
CA LEU A 45 -9.90 2.54 7.62
C LEU A 45 -11.20 1.97 7.01
N GLU A 46 -12.31 2.70 7.10
CA GLU A 46 -13.60 2.27 6.54
C GLU A 46 -13.55 2.17 5.00
N ALA A 47 -13.21 3.26 4.32
CA ALA A 47 -13.13 3.31 2.86
C ALA A 47 -12.01 2.40 2.31
N GLY A 48 -10.80 2.52 2.85
CA GLY A 48 -9.64 1.76 2.39
C GLY A 48 -9.72 0.27 2.71
N GLY A 49 -10.24 -0.07 3.89
CA GLY A 49 -10.47 -1.46 4.31
C GLY A 49 -11.43 -2.19 3.38
N THR A 50 -12.51 -1.54 2.94
CA THR A 50 -13.48 -2.14 2.01
C THR A 50 -12.81 -2.59 0.71
N ILE A 51 -12.01 -1.72 0.08
CA ILE A 51 -11.38 -2.00 -1.22
C ILE A 51 -10.11 -2.86 -1.11
N ALA A 52 -9.44 -2.90 0.04
CA ALA A 52 -8.25 -3.72 0.27
C ALA A 52 -8.56 -5.09 0.93
N SER A 53 -9.77 -5.29 1.45
CA SER A 53 -10.16 -6.50 2.19
C SER A 53 -10.00 -7.77 1.34
N LEU A 54 -9.42 -8.80 1.94
CA LEU A 54 -9.38 -10.12 1.31
C LEU A 54 -10.71 -10.87 1.55
N PRO A 55 -11.18 -11.69 0.59
CA PRO A 55 -10.60 -11.88 -0.74
C PRO A 55 -11.22 -10.97 -1.83
N PHE A 56 -12.25 -10.17 -1.52
CA PHE A 56 -13.13 -9.57 -2.53
C PHE A 56 -13.02 -8.05 -2.70
N GLY A 57 -12.15 -7.37 -1.96
CA GLY A 57 -11.84 -5.97 -2.20
C GLY A 57 -11.30 -5.78 -3.61
N SER A 58 -11.65 -4.66 -4.27
CA SER A 58 -11.24 -4.40 -5.66
C SER A 58 -9.73 -4.28 -5.86
N LEU A 59 -8.96 -4.06 -4.79
CA LEU A 59 -7.50 -4.03 -4.79
C LEU A 59 -6.88 -5.31 -4.20
N ALA A 60 -7.70 -6.25 -3.70
CA ALA A 60 -7.26 -7.50 -3.12
C ALA A 60 -6.49 -8.35 -4.14
N ALA A 61 -5.39 -8.97 -3.69
CA ALA A 61 -4.61 -9.93 -4.48
C ALA A 61 -4.04 -9.42 -5.83
N HIS A 62 -4.11 -8.11 -6.10
CA HIS A 62 -3.56 -7.49 -7.31
C HIS A 62 -2.17 -6.89 -7.07
N ASN A 63 -1.28 -7.04 -8.04
CA ASN A 63 0.07 -6.46 -8.01
C ASN A 63 0.11 -5.20 -8.87
N PHE A 64 0.27 -4.03 -8.25
CA PHE A 64 0.40 -2.75 -8.94
C PHE A 64 1.85 -2.28 -8.92
N ILE A 65 2.29 -1.71 -10.04
CA ILE A 65 3.62 -1.12 -10.20
C ILE A 65 3.45 0.36 -10.58
N LYS A 66 4.10 1.25 -9.83
CA LYS A 66 4.28 2.65 -10.20
C LYS A 66 5.50 2.77 -11.09
N ILE A 67 5.28 3.09 -12.36
CA ILE A 67 6.30 3.49 -13.35
C ILE A 67 6.54 4.99 -13.25
#